data_AF-A0A7K8VZ57-F1
#
_entry.id   AF-A0A7K8VZ57-F1
#
_cell.length_a   1.000
_cell.length_b   1.000
_cell.length_c   1.000
_cell.angle_alpha   90.00
_cell.angle_beta   90.00
_cell.angle_gamma   90.00
#
_symmetry.space_group_name_H-M   'P 1'
#
loop_
_entity.id
_entity.type
_entity.pdbx_description
1 polymer ?
#
loop_
_entity_poly.entity_id
_entity_poly.type
_entity_poly.pdbx_seq_one_letter_code
_entity_poly.pdbx_strand_id
1 'polypeptide(L)'
;FVMRLQKEQYYSEQHSSLINKAYQTLLNPLSRGLYLLELSGVELTQETDFDADSEFLTEIMEINEKLAEPKNEAIFEEIETLIKVKQEELTREVTAAFERDDLQEAKKLLGKMKYFANLEDKLKSKKIPS
;
A
#
# COMPACT_ATOMS: atom_id res chain seq x y z
N PHE A 1 -9.09 -36.16 27.09
CA PHE A 1 -9.53 -36.05 25.68
C PHE A 1 -10.06 -34.66 25.34
N VAL A 2 -11.04 -34.11 26.06
CA VAL A 2 -11.60 -32.76 25.79
C VAL A 2 -10.54 -31.62 25.79
N MET A 3 -9.60 -31.61 26.74
CA MET A 3 -8.52 -30.59 26.75
C MET A 3 -7.53 -30.70 25.58
N ARG A 4 -7.35 -31.88 24.98
CA ARG A 4 -6.48 -32.04 23.80
C ARG A 4 -7.18 -31.49 22.56
N LEU A 5 -8.48 -31.77 22.42
CA LEU A 5 -9.31 -31.24 21.34
C LEU A 5 -9.41 -29.70 21.38
N GLN A 6 -9.54 -29.09 22.57
CA GLN A 6 -9.51 -27.63 22.71
C GLN A 6 -8.15 -27.02 22.35
N LYS A 7 -7.05 -27.68 22.72
CA LYS A 7 -5.70 -27.24 22.31
C LYS A 7 -5.51 -27.36 20.80
N GLU A 8 -5.94 -28.47 20.19
CA GLU A 8 -5.88 -28.66 18.74
C GLU A 8 -6.75 -27.67 17.97
N GLN A 9 -7.96 -27.38 18.45
CA GLN A 9 -8.81 -26.31 17.89
C GLN A 9 -8.14 -24.95 18.00
N TYR A 10 -7.60 -24.60 19.17
CA TYR A 10 -6.86 -23.36 19.37
C TYR A 10 -5.66 -23.25 18.42
N TYR A 11 -4.82 -24.29 18.30
CA TYR A 11 -3.70 -24.28 17.36
C TYR A 11 -4.16 -24.19 15.91
N SER A 12 -5.23 -24.90 15.53
CA SER A 12 -5.80 -24.85 14.17
C SER A 12 -6.30 -23.45 13.81
N GLU A 13 -6.97 -22.77 14.74
CA GLU A 13 -7.42 -21.38 14.58
C GLU A 13 -6.23 -20.42 14.45
N GLN A 14 -5.21 -20.56 15.30
CA GLN A 14 -4.00 -19.74 15.23
C GLN A 14 -3.25 -19.94 13.91
N HIS A 15 -3.08 -21.19 13.47
CA HIS A 15 -2.42 -21.49 12.19
C HIS A 15 -3.22 -20.96 10.99
N SER A 16 -4.55 -21.09 11.02
CA SER A 16 -5.41 -20.55 9.96
C SER A 16 -5.32 -19.02 9.89
N SER A 17 -5.30 -18.36 11.04
CA SER A 17 -5.10 -16.90 11.13
C SER A 17 -3.73 -16.49 10.57
N LEU A 18 -2.66 -17.21 10.90
CA LEU A 18 -1.32 -16.94 10.40
C LEU A 18 -1.23 -17.10 8.87
N ILE A 19 -1.81 -18.16 8.32
CA ILE A 19 -1.86 -18.40 6.86
C ILE A 19 -2.60 -17.26 6.17
N ASN A 20 -3.75 -16.86 6.71
CA ASN A 20 -4.51 -15.74 6.14
C ASN A 20 -3.72 -14.44 6.18
N LYS A 21 -3.04 -14.14 7.29
CA LYS A 21 -2.18 -12.96 7.40
C LYS A 21 -1.06 -12.99 6.37
N ALA A 22 -0.33 -14.10 6.26
CA ALA A 22 0.75 -14.25 5.29
C ALA A 22 0.23 -14.09 3.85
N TYR A 23 -0.91 -14.71 3.53
CA TYR A 23 -1.54 -14.59 2.22
C TYR A 23 -1.87 -13.13 1.89
N GLN A 24 -2.54 -12.41 2.79
CA GLN A 24 -2.89 -10.99 2.56
C GLN A 24 -1.65 -10.11 2.41
N THR A 25 -0.63 -10.32 3.24
CA THR A 25 0.65 -9.59 3.17
C THR A 25 1.34 -9.81 1.83
N LEU A 26 1.40 -11.04 1.32
CA LEU A 26 2.14 -11.38 0.10
C LEU A 26 1.35 -11.09 -1.19
N LEU A 27 0.01 -11.04 -1.10
CA LEU A 27 -0.87 -10.76 -2.24
C LEU A 27 -0.78 -9.29 -2.68
N ASN A 28 -0.84 -8.36 -1.74
CA ASN A 28 -0.81 -6.93 -2.05
C ASN A 28 0.66 -6.45 -2.24
N PRO A 29 1.00 -5.80 -3.38
CA PRO A 29 2.37 -5.39 -3.65
C PRO A 29 2.98 -4.44 -2.62
N LEU A 30 2.18 -3.51 -2.07
CA LEU A 30 2.62 -2.57 -1.03
C LEU A 30 2.97 -3.32 0.26
N SER A 31 2.06 -4.16 0.76
CA SER A 31 2.33 -4.92 2.00
C SER A 31 3.47 -5.91 1.81
N ARG A 32 3.60 -6.51 0.62
CA ARG A 32 4.69 -7.42 0.29
C ARG A 32 6.03 -6.69 0.30
N GLY A 33 6.12 -5.54 -0.37
CA GLY A 33 7.34 -4.73 -0.40
C GLY A 33 7.75 -4.23 0.98
N LEU A 34 6.79 -3.73 1.79
CA LEU A 34 7.07 -3.31 3.17
C LEU A 34 7.60 -4.48 4.02
N TYR A 35 7.02 -5.66 3.87
CA TYR A 35 7.49 -6.85 4.58
C TYR A 35 8.91 -7.28 4.14
N LEU A 36 9.23 -7.17 2.84
CA LEU A 36 10.58 -7.46 2.34
C LEU A 36 11.62 -6.47 2.89
N LEU A 37 11.27 -5.19 3.05
CA LEU A 37 12.13 -4.20 3.70
C LEU A 37 12.34 -4.53 5.19
N GLU A 38 11.28 -4.88 5.91
CA GLU A 38 11.33 -5.29 7.32
C GLU A 38 12.28 -6.48 7.50
N LEU A 39 12.16 -7.51 6.65
CA LEU A 39 13.07 -8.66 6.64
C LEU A 39 14.54 -8.28 6.35
N SER A 40 14.75 -7.18 5.63
CA SER A 40 16.08 -6.64 5.31
C SER A 40 16.61 -5.68 6.37
N GLY A 41 15.89 -5.49 7.48
CA GLY A 41 16.25 -4.57 8.56
C GLY A 41 16.05 -3.09 8.23
N VAL A 42 15.29 -2.78 7.17
CA VAL A 42 14.97 -1.42 6.77
C VAL A 42 13.51 -1.14 7.14
N GLU A 43 13.29 -0.21 8.07
CA GLU A 43 11.93 0.21 8.44
C GLU A 43 11.53 1.50 7.74
N LEU A 44 10.26 1.53 7.35
CA LEU A 44 9.57 2.69 6.80
C LEU A 44 8.69 3.24 7.94
N THR A 45 9.29 4.08 8.80
CA THR A 45 8.72 4.39 10.11
C THR A 45 7.56 5.39 10.04
N GLN A 46 7.57 6.28 9.04
CA GLN A 46 6.53 7.29 8.82
C GLN A 46 6.19 7.43 7.33
N GLU A 47 5.03 8.02 7.04
CA GLU A 47 4.66 8.34 5.65
C GLU A 47 5.64 9.32 5.01
N THR A 48 6.23 10.21 5.80
CA THR A 48 7.24 11.20 5.37
C THR A 48 8.67 10.67 5.41
N ASP A 49 8.86 9.38 5.68
CA ASP A 49 10.18 8.78 5.92
C ASP A 49 10.92 8.42 4.63
N PHE A 50 10.43 8.93 3.49
CA PHE A 50 11.12 8.92 2.21
C PHE A 50 11.32 10.35 1.71
N ASP A 51 12.44 10.57 1.02
CA ASP A 51 12.74 11.85 0.39
C ASP A 51 11.81 12.05 -0.81
N ALA A 52 10.74 12.81 -0.58
CA ALA A 52 9.75 13.14 -1.60
C ALA A 52 10.34 14.16 -2.57
N ASP A 53 10.56 13.74 -3.81
CA ASP A 53 11.00 14.66 -4.87
C ASP A 53 9.91 15.69 -5.22
N SER A 54 10.35 16.83 -5.76
CA SER A 54 9.47 17.94 -6.11
C SER A 54 8.38 17.53 -7.11
N GLU A 55 8.70 16.62 -8.03
CA GLU A 55 7.75 16.13 -9.03
C GLU A 55 6.60 15.38 -8.37
N PHE A 56 6.90 14.47 -7.45
CA PHE A 56 5.88 13.76 -6.67
C PHE A 56 5.01 14.72 -5.84
N LEU A 57 5.61 15.72 -5.18
CA LEU A 57 4.83 16.68 -4.40
C LEU A 57 3.87 17.49 -5.26
N THR A 58 4.30 17.93 -6.45
CA THR A 58 3.44 18.63 -7.40
C THR A 58 2.27 17.75 -7.84
N GLU A 59 2.54 16.49 -8.20
CA GLU A 59 1.50 15.54 -8.60
C GLU A 59 0.46 15.31 -7.48
N ILE A 60 0.91 15.15 -6.24
CA ILE A 60 0.01 14.98 -5.09
C ILE A 60 -0.82 16.25 -4.84
N MET A 61 -0.25 17.44 -5.03
CA MET A 61 -0.99 18.70 -4.91
C MET A 61 -2.10 18.79 -5.96
N GLU A 62 -1.80 18.49 -7.23
CA GLU A 62 -2.78 18.50 -8.31
C GLU A 62 -3.93 17.52 -8.07
N ILE A 63 -3.63 16.30 -7.61
CA ILE A 63 -4.67 15.31 -7.27
C ILE A 63 -5.54 15.81 -6.12
N ASN A 64 -4.95 16.40 -5.08
CA ASN A 64 -5.72 16.92 -3.94
C ASN A 64 -6.61 18.11 -4.34
N GLU A 65 -6.15 18.96 -5.26
CA GLU A 65 -6.96 20.06 -5.80
C GLU A 65 -8.17 19.52 -6.55
N LYS A 66 -7.97 18.56 -7.47
CA LYS A 66 -9.08 17.88 -8.16
C LYS A 66 -10.05 17.19 -7.19
N LEU A 67 -9.56 16.61 -6.09
CA LEU A 67 -10.39 15.99 -5.04
C LEU A 67 -11.15 17.00 -4.18
N ALA A 68 -10.71 18.27 -4.11
CA ALA A 68 -11.37 19.33 -3.37
C ALA A 68 -12.57 19.92 -4.13
N GLU A 69 -12.59 19.77 -5.46
CA GLU A 69 -13.70 20.23 -6.29
C GLU A 69 -15.03 19.52 -5.95
N PRO A 70 -16.18 20.22 -6.06
CA PRO A 70 -17.48 19.64 -5.78
C PRO A 70 -17.82 18.47 -6.73
N LYS A 71 -18.27 17.36 -6.14
CA LYS A 71 -18.84 16.13 -6.74
C LYS A 71 -19.03 16.17 -8.27
N ASN A 72 -17.97 15.81 -8.99
CA ASN A 72 -18.03 15.48 -10.40
C ASN A 72 -17.57 14.02 -10.56
N GLU A 73 -18.51 13.15 -10.90
CA GLU A 73 -18.26 11.71 -11.00
C GLU A 73 -17.21 11.38 -12.07
N ALA A 74 -17.17 12.16 -13.17
CA ALA A 74 -16.14 12.03 -14.21
C ALA A 74 -14.74 12.36 -13.68
N ILE A 75 -14.60 13.37 -12.81
CA ILE A 75 -13.31 13.70 -12.18
C ILE A 75 -12.88 12.56 -11.24
N PHE A 76 -13.81 11.97 -10.50
CA PHE A 76 -13.49 10.85 -9.63
C PHE A 76 -13.05 9.59 -10.39
N GLU A 77 -13.67 9.30 -11.54
CA GLU A 77 -13.22 8.22 -12.42
C GLU A 77 -11.84 8.50 -13.04
N GLU A 78 -11.57 9.74 -13.43
CA GLU A 78 -10.25 10.15 -13.93
C GLU A 78 -9.17 9.96 -12.87
N ILE A 79 -9.42 10.42 -11.64
CA ILE A 79 -8.48 10.25 -10.52
C ILE A 79 -8.28 8.77 -10.17
N GLU A 80 -9.35 7.97 -10.15
CA GLU A 80 -9.24 6.53 -9.90
C GLU A 80 -8.36 5.84 -10.93
N THR A 81 -8.54 6.18 -12.21
CA THR A 81 -7.74 5.66 -13.31
C THR A 81 -6.27 6.08 -13.17
N LEU A 82 -6.03 7.36 -12.84
CA LEU A 82 -4.69 7.90 -12.62
C LEU A 82 -3.98 7.16 -11.48
N ILE A 83 -4.64 7.03 -10.32
CA ILE A 83 -4.09 6.33 -9.15
C ILE A 83 -3.74 4.88 -9.51
N LYS A 84 -4.62 4.19 -10.25
CA LYS A 84 -4.39 2.81 -10.67
C LYS A 84 -3.15 2.68 -11.56
N VAL A 85 -3.02 3.53 -12.58
CA VAL A 85 -1.85 3.55 -13.47
C VAL A 85 -0.57 3.79 -12.66
N LYS A 86 -0.60 4.76 -11.75
CA LYS A 86 0.56 5.10 -10.89
C LYS A 86 0.95 3.96 -9.96
N GLN A 87 -0.03 3.26 -9.36
CA GLN A 87 0.25 2.07 -8.55
C GLN A 87 0.87 0.93 -9.38
N GLU A 88 0.42 0.73 -10.62
CA GLU A 88 1.01 -0.28 -11.52
C GLU A 88 2.45 0.08 -11.92
N GLU A 89 2.72 1.35 -12.21
CA GLU A 89 4.08 1.88 -12.49
C GLU A 89 5.00 1.69 -11.29
N LEU A 90 4.59 2.18 -10.11
CA LEU A 90 5.35 2.02 -8.87
C LEU A 90 5.60 0.56 -8.53
N THR A 91 4.64 -0.34 -8.80
CA THR A 91 4.85 -1.78 -8.58
C THR A 91 6.01 -2.32 -9.42
N ARG A 92 6.12 -1.89 -10.69
CA ARG A 92 7.23 -2.29 -11.58
C ARG A 92 8.55 -1.71 -11.10
N GLU A 93 8.57 -0.44 -10.72
CA GLU A 93 9.78 0.24 -10.22
C GLU A 93 10.27 -0.37 -8.91
N VAL A 94 9.38 -0.64 -7.95
CA VAL A 94 9.69 -1.33 -6.69
C VAL A 94 10.27 -2.71 -6.97
N THR A 95 9.68 -3.46 -7.91
CA THR A 95 10.19 -4.77 -8.30
C THR A 95 11.62 -4.66 -8.84
N ALA A 96 11.87 -3.72 -9.76
CA ALA A 96 13.18 -3.48 -10.31
C ALA A 96 14.21 -2.98 -9.26
N ALA A 97 13.77 -2.25 -8.24
CA ALA A 97 14.63 -1.84 -7.13
C ALA A 97 15.05 -3.06 -6.29
N PHE A 98 14.11 -3.94 -5.93
CA PHE A 98 14.41 -5.18 -5.23
C PHE A 98 15.29 -6.14 -6.05
N GLU A 99 15.07 -6.27 -7.35
CA GLU A 99 15.90 -7.10 -8.24
C GLU A 99 17.37 -6.63 -8.32
N ARG A 100 17.62 -5.35 -8.01
CA ARG A 100 18.95 -4.74 -7.98
C ARG A 100 19.53 -4.62 -6.56
N ASP A 101 18.86 -5.18 -5.57
CA ASP A 101 19.19 -5.04 -4.14
C ASP A 101 19.26 -3.56 -3.66
N ASP A 102 18.60 -2.64 -4.36
CA ASP A 102 18.57 -1.22 -3.98
C ASP A 102 17.43 -0.95 -2.98
N LEU A 103 17.71 -1.25 -1.71
CA LEU A 103 16.74 -1.13 -0.63
C LEU A 103 16.35 0.33 -0.32
N GLN A 104 17.23 1.29 -0.61
CA GLN A 104 16.93 2.71 -0.38
C GLN A 104 15.95 3.22 -1.43
N GLU A 105 16.16 2.87 -2.70
CA GLU A 105 15.19 3.20 -3.75
C GLU A 105 13.87 2.46 -3.53
N ALA A 106 13.90 1.18 -3.16
CA ALA A 106 12.68 0.44 -2.80
C ALA A 106 11.93 1.11 -1.64
N LYS A 107 12.63 1.59 -0.60
CA LYS A 107 12.04 2.38 0.50
C LYS A 107 11.36 3.64 -0.03
N LYS A 108 12.02 4.40 -0.89
CA LYS A 108 11.46 5.62 -1.47
C LYS A 108 10.18 5.33 -2.28
N LEU A 109 10.24 4.35 -3.17
CA LEU A 109 9.12 3.99 -4.04
C LEU A 109 7.93 3.40 -3.26
N LEU A 110 8.18 2.58 -2.23
CA LEU A 110 7.13 2.07 -1.34
C LEU A 110 6.47 3.19 -0.53
N GLY A 111 7.24 4.21 -0.16
CA GLY A 111 6.71 5.43 0.43
C GLY A 111 5.72 6.14 -0.49
N LYS A 112 6.09 6.38 -1.76
CA LYS A 112 5.19 6.93 -2.78
C LYS A 112 3.94 6.07 -2.96
N MET A 113 4.10 4.74 -3.04
CA MET A 113 3.01 3.80 -3.21
C MET A 113 2.01 3.84 -2.04
N LYS A 114 2.50 3.99 -0.80
CA LYS A 114 1.66 4.17 0.39
C LYS A 114 0.80 5.44 0.30
N TYR A 115 1.36 6.55 -0.18
CA TYR A 115 0.57 7.77 -0.40
C TYR A 115 -0.55 7.60 -1.42
N PHE A 116 -0.28 6.92 -2.54
CA PHE A 116 -1.31 6.65 -3.55
C PHE A 116 -2.42 5.72 -2.99
N ALA A 117 -2.07 4.74 -2.16
CA ALA A 117 -3.07 3.91 -1.46
C ALA A 117 -3.96 4.76 -0.53
N ASN A 118 -3.36 5.68 0.23
CA ASN A 118 -4.11 6.60 1.09
C ASN A 118 -5.02 7.55 0.27
N LEU A 119 -4.58 7.99 -0.91
CA LEU A 119 -5.42 8.78 -1.83
C LEU A 119 -6.59 7.97 -2.38
N GLU A 120 -6.37 6.69 -2.70
CA GLU A 120 -7.43 5.78 -3.14
C GLU A 120 -8.52 5.62 -2.07
N ASP A 121 -8.13 5.47 -0.79
CA ASP A 121 -9.06 5.37 0.33
C ASP A 121 -9.83 6.68 0.56
N LYS A 122 -9.17 7.84 0.40
CA LYS A 122 -9.84 9.16 0.43
C LYS A 122 -10.84 9.31 -0.71
N LEU A 123 -10.52 8.83 -1.91
CA LEU A 123 -11.43 8.87 -3.05
C LEU A 123 -12.66 7.98 -2.80
N LYS A 124 -12.46 6.74 -2.32
CA LYS A 124 -13.54 5.81 -1.96
C LYS A 124 -14.48 6.39 -0.91
N SER A 125 -13.95 7.03 0.12
CA SER A 125 -14.76 7.66 1.17
C SER A 125 -15.55 8.88 0.68
N LYS A 126 -15.07 9.60 -0.33
CA LYS A 126 -15.84 10.68 -1.00
C LYS A 126 -16.93 10.16 -1.93
N LYS A 127 -16.72 9.02 -2.60
CA LYS A 127 -17.71 8.37 -3.49
C LYS A 127 -18.89 7.76 -2.73
N ILE A 128 -18.66 7.23 -1.52
CA ILE A 128 -19.70 6.65 -0.67
C ILE A 128 -20.11 7.71 0.37
N PRO A 129 -21.13 8.53 0.12
CA PRO A 129 -21.59 9.47 1.14
C PRO A 129 -22.15 8.66 2.33
N SER A 130 -21.71 9.01 3.53
CA SER A 130 -22.45 8.68 4.76
C SER A 130 -23.83 9.33 4.76
#